data_AF-A0A1I5F5E3-F1
#
_entry.id   AF-A0A1I5F5E3-F1
#
_cell.length_a   1.000
_cell.length_b   1.000
_cell.length_c   1.000
_cell.angle_alpha   90.00
_cell.angle_beta   90.00
_cell.angle_gamma   90.00
#
_symmetry.space_group_name_H-M   'P 1'
#
loop_
_entity.id
_entity.type
_entity.pdbx_description
1 polymer ?
#
loop_
_entity_poly.entity_id
_entity_poly.type
_entity_poly.pdbx_seq_one_letter_code
_entity_poly.pdbx_strand_id
1 'polypeptide(L)'
;MKPFEPKVVNQLFCKPAHTVDWNNRATTRGRVLTPLGMVARITRNGTRGTPEAREAGKTASSYYATLVQRYRDEDRAANDGRGRMEWPAFMILRILTGFDPL
;
A
#
# COMPACT_ATOMS: atom_id res chain seq x y z
N MET A 1 17.95 -10.38 -10.98
CA MET A 1 18.09 -8.91 -10.88
C MET A 1 19.00 -8.63 -9.69
N LYS A 2 20.12 -7.91 -9.86
CA LYS A 2 21.00 -7.61 -8.72
C LYS A 2 20.23 -6.71 -7.74
N PRO A 3 20.10 -7.07 -6.45
CA PRO A 3 19.40 -6.22 -5.49
C PRO A 3 20.12 -4.87 -5.36
N PHE A 4 19.34 -3.82 -5.11
CA PHE A 4 19.84 -2.47 -4.85
C PHE A 4 20.80 -2.49 -3.64
N GLU A 5 22.04 -2.02 -3.83
CA GLU A 5 23.01 -1.83 -2.75
C GLU A 5 22.89 -0.40 -2.20
N PRO A 6 22.45 -0.22 -0.95
CA PRO A 6 22.28 1.11 -0.35
C PRO A 6 23.64 1.78 -0.09
N LYS A 7 23.73 3.10 -0.33
CA LYS A 7 24.96 3.88 -0.06
C LYS A 7 25.10 4.29 1.41
N VAL A 8 23.99 4.33 2.14
CA VAL A 8 23.91 4.58 3.59
C VAL A 8 22.94 3.59 4.20
N VAL A 9 23.13 3.25 5.49
CA VAL A 9 22.44 2.14 6.19
C VAL A 9 20.91 2.17 6.03
N ASN A 10 20.30 3.36 5.92
CA ASN A 10 18.84 3.53 5.85
C ASN A 10 18.32 3.98 4.48
N GLN A 11 19.10 3.80 3.41
CA GLN A 11 18.67 4.21 2.07
C GLN A 11 17.65 3.22 1.50
N LEU A 12 16.40 3.66 1.33
CA LEU A 12 15.33 2.82 0.76
C LEU A 12 15.23 2.90 -0.77
N PHE A 13 15.76 3.96 -1.39
CA PHE A 13 15.61 4.23 -2.82
C PHE A 13 16.92 4.70 -3.43
N CYS A 14 17.17 4.36 -4.69
CA CYS A 14 18.42 4.72 -5.38
C CYS A 14 18.56 6.22 -5.71
N LYS A 15 17.46 6.98 -5.78
CA LYS A 15 17.42 8.42 -6.05
C LYS A 15 16.34 9.11 -5.21
N PRO A 16 16.54 10.38 -4.80
CA PRO A 16 15.51 11.17 -4.11
C PRO A 16 14.19 11.26 -4.89
N ALA A 17 14.26 11.39 -6.22
CA ALA A 17 13.08 11.42 -7.08
C ALA A 17 12.20 10.17 -6.90
N HIS A 18 12.80 8.98 -6.82
CA HIS A 18 12.04 7.74 -6.62
C HIS A 18 11.39 7.67 -5.24
N THR A 19 12.01 8.27 -4.22
CA THR A 19 11.40 8.44 -2.90
C THR A 19 10.17 9.35 -2.96
N VAL A 20 10.28 10.48 -3.66
CA VAL A 20 9.17 11.42 -3.85
C VAL A 20 8.02 10.75 -4.62
N ASP A 21 8.32 10.08 -5.73
CA ASP A 21 7.32 9.38 -6.55
C ASP A 21 6.62 8.27 -5.77
N TRP A 22 7.39 7.51 -4.98
CA TRP A 22 6.84 6.52 -4.06
C TRP A 22 5.89 7.15 -3.05
N ASN A 23 6.34 8.17 -2.33
CA ASN A 23 5.58 8.80 -1.25
C ASN A 23 4.33 9.51 -1.77
N ASN A 24 4.39 10.16 -2.94
CA ASN A 24 3.23 10.77 -3.57
C ASN A 24 2.17 9.72 -3.91
N ARG A 25 2.58 8.61 -4.52
CA ARG A 25 1.69 7.49 -4.83
C ARG A 25 1.10 6.88 -3.56
N ALA A 26 1.94 6.63 -2.56
CA ALA A 26 1.52 6.05 -1.30
C ALA A 26 0.52 6.95 -0.55
N THR A 27 0.76 8.26 -0.58
CA THR A 27 -0.13 9.26 0.03
C THR A 27 -1.48 9.30 -0.68
N THR A 28 -1.50 9.44 -2.01
CA THR A 28 -2.74 9.52 -2.78
C THR A 28 -3.58 8.26 -2.64
N ARG A 29 -2.96 7.08 -2.80
CA ARG A 29 -3.67 5.80 -2.66
C ARG A 29 -4.07 5.53 -1.21
N GLY A 30 -3.21 5.88 -0.25
CA GLY A 30 -3.48 5.74 1.19
C GLY A 30 -4.69 6.55 1.64
N ARG A 31 -4.85 7.79 1.15
CA ARG A 31 -6.05 8.62 1.42
C ARG A 31 -7.36 7.93 1.04
N VAL A 32 -7.34 7.11 -0.01
CA VAL A 32 -8.50 6.35 -0.47
C VAL A 32 -8.65 5.03 0.29
N LEU A 33 -7.55 4.28 0.45
CA LEU A 33 -7.57 2.94 1.05
C LEU A 33 -7.82 2.95 2.56
N THR A 34 -7.26 3.92 3.30
CA THR A 34 -7.35 3.96 4.76
C THR A 34 -8.80 3.99 5.27
N PRO A 35 -9.69 4.90 4.84
CA PRO A 35 -11.07 4.91 5.34
C PRO A 35 -11.81 3.61 5.00
N LEU A 36 -11.62 3.06 3.79
CA LEU A 36 -12.23 1.79 3.38
C LEU A 36 -11.75 0.63 4.26
N GLY A 37 -10.44 0.53 4.49
CA GLY A 37 -9.84 -0.52 5.32
C GLY A 37 -10.27 -0.42 6.78
N MET A 38 -10.38 0.80 7.32
CA MET A 38 -10.85 1.02 8.69
C MET A 38 -12.31 0.61 8.85
N VAL A 39 -13.19 1.04 7.95
CA VAL A 39 -14.61 0.67 7.98
C VAL A 39 -14.78 -0.85 7.84
N ALA A 40 -14.07 -1.48 6.90
CA ALA A 40 -14.10 -2.92 6.73
C ALA A 40 -13.66 -3.65 8.01
N ARG A 41 -12.56 -3.24 8.66
CA ARG A 41 -12.09 -3.87 9.91
C ARG A 41 -13.04 -3.65 11.09
N ILE A 42 -13.51 -2.41 11.31
CA ILE A 42 -14.41 -2.07 12.43
C ILE A 42 -15.72 -2.84 12.33
N THR A 43 -16.24 -3.04 11.13
CA THR A 43 -17.51 -3.76 10.88
C THR A 43 -17.32 -5.27 10.69
N ARG A 44 -16.09 -5.79 10.77
CA ARG A 44 -15.74 -7.18 10.41
C ARG A 44 -16.32 -7.55 9.04
N ASN A 45 -15.98 -6.75 8.03
CA ASN A 45 -16.44 -6.84 6.65
C ASN A 45 -17.98 -6.86 6.53
N GLY A 46 -18.66 -6.10 7.39
CA GLY A 46 -20.11 -5.99 7.40
C GLY A 46 -20.89 -7.05 8.19
N THR A 47 -20.24 -7.74 9.13
CA THR A 47 -20.91 -8.69 10.05
C THR A 47 -21.18 -8.11 11.44
N ARG A 48 -20.65 -6.92 11.75
CA ARG A 48 -20.74 -6.24 13.05
C ARG A 48 -21.23 -4.80 12.90
N GLY A 49 -22.01 -4.32 13.87
CA GLY A 49 -22.56 -2.95 13.92
C GLY A 49 -24.06 -2.88 13.63
N THR A 50 -24.57 -1.67 13.43
CA THR A 50 -25.95 -1.42 12.97
C THR A 50 -26.15 -1.94 11.54
N PRO A 51 -27.40 -2.12 11.07
CA PRO A 51 -27.66 -2.52 9.68
C PRO A 51 -26.94 -1.64 8.65
N GLU A 52 -26.96 -0.32 8.82
CA GLU A 52 -26.34 0.66 7.92
C GLU A 52 -24.81 0.53 7.93
N ALA A 53 -24.22 0.37 9.12
CA ALA A 53 -22.78 0.16 9.27
C ALA A 53 -22.34 -1.17 8.62
N ARG A 54 -23.18 -2.21 8.70
CA ARG A 54 -22.89 -3.50 8.06
C ARG A 54 -22.86 -3.38 6.54
N GLU A 55 -23.84 -2.70 5.94
CA GLU A 55 -23.86 -2.47 4.49
C GLU A 55 -22.66 -1.63 4.03
N ALA A 56 -22.33 -0.56 4.76
CA ALA A 56 -21.12 0.21 4.49
C ALA A 56 -19.86 -0.67 4.59
N GLY A 57 -19.80 -1.58 5.57
CA GLY A 57 -18.72 -2.54 5.75
C GLY A 57 -18.51 -3.49 4.58
N LYS A 58 -19.59 -4.07 4.04
CA LYS A 58 -19.54 -4.96 2.86
C LYS A 58 -18.99 -4.22 1.65
N THR A 59 -19.54 -3.05 1.37
CA THR A 59 -19.14 -2.21 0.25
C THR A 59 -17.70 -1.75 0.37
N ALA A 60 -17.28 -1.26 1.55
CA ALA A 60 -15.93 -0.83 1.81
C ALA A 60 -14.91 -1.97 1.63
N SER A 61 -15.22 -3.17 2.12
CA SER A 61 -14.36 -4.35 1.94
C SER A 61 -14.20 -4.72 0.47
N SER A 62 -15.28 -4.67 -0.31
CA SER A 62 -15.24 -4.94 -1.75
C SER A 62 -14.38 -3.92 -2.49
N TYR A 63 -14.64 -2.62 -2.27
CA TYR A 63 -13.88 -1.54 -2.91
C TYR A 63 -12.41 -1.55 -2.51
N TYR A 64 -12.10 -1.81 -1.24
CA TYR A 64 -10.72 -1.94 -0.78
C TYR A 64 -9.98 -3.05 -1.53
N ALA A 65 -10.57 -4.25 -1.61
CA ALA A 65 -9.96 -5.39 -2.30
C ALA A 65 -9.74 -5.10 -3.79
N THR A 66 -10.74 -4.54 -4.48
CA THR A 66 -10.65 -4.17 -5.89
C THR A 66 -9.56 -3.13 -6.14
N LEU A 67 -9.49 -2.08 -5.32
CA LEU A 67 -8.49 -1.01 -5.48
C LEU A 67 -7.07 -1.51 -5.20
N VAL A 68 -6.88 -2.35 -4.18
CA VAL A 68 -5.57 -2.97 -3.92
C VAL A 68 -5.08 -3.77 -5.13
N GLN A 69 -5.96 -4.60 -5.72
CA GLN A 69 -5.62 -5.38 -6.89
C GLN A 69 -5.29 -4.48 -8.10
N ARG A 70 -6.14 -3.49 -8.37
CA ARG A 70 -5.92 -2.52 -9.45
C ARG A 70 -4.59 -1.78 -9.31
N TYR A 71 -4.29 -1.24 -8.12
CA TYR A 71 -3.07 -0.49 -7.87
C TYR A 71 -1.81 -1.36 -7.98
N ARG A 72 -1.89 -2.63 -7.59
CA ARG A 72 -0.82 -3.60 -7.82
C ARG A 72 -0.58 -3.81 -9.31
N ASP A 73 -1.65 -4.01 -10.08
CA ASP A 73 -1.52 -4.26 -11.52
C ASP A 73 -0.99 -3.03 -12.27
N GLU A 74 -1.44 -1.82 -11.89
CA GLU A 74 -0.89 -0.55 -12.38
C GLU A 74 0.61 -0.40 -12.07
N ASP A 75 1.05 -0.81 -10.88
CA ASP A 75 2.47 -0.74 -10.50
C ASP A 75 3.31 -1.78 -11.25
N ARG A 76 2.77 -2.96 -11.54
CA ARG A 76 3.45 -3.97 -12.38
C ARG A 76 3.59 -3.55 -13.83
N ALA A 77 2.55 -2.93 -14.39
CA ALA A 77 2.54 -2.47 -15.77
C ALA A 77 3.48 -1.29 -16.01
N ALA A 78 3.69 -0.46 -15.00
CA ALA A 78 4.52 0.74 -15.14
C ALA A 78 6.03 0.42 -15.13
N ASN A 79 6.78 1.03 -16.06
CA ASN A 79 8.24 0.90 -16.31
C ASN A 79 8.63 -0.23 -17.27
N ASP A 80 8.13 -0.21 -18.52
CA ASP A 80 8.54 -1.11 -19.62
C ASP A 80 8.56 -2.60 -19.24
N GLY A 81 7.57 -3.03 -18.45
CA GLY A 81 7.47 -4.41 -17.95
C GLY A 81 8.43 -4.76 -16.81
N ARG A 82 9.29 -3.83 -16.36
CA ARG A 82 10.17 -4.00 -15.18
C ARG A 82 9.45 -3.74 -13.86
N GLY A 83 8.25 -3.14 -13.91
CA GLY A 83 7.44 -2.79 -12.75
C GLY A 83 8.01 -1.62 -11.94
N ARG A 84 7.14 -0.99 -11.15
CA ARG A 84 7.53 -0.19 -9.98
C ARG A 84 7.82 -1.13 -8.81
N MET A 85 8.52 -0.62 -7.80
CA MET A 85 8.63 -1.34 -6.52
C MET A 85 7.22 -1.70 -6.02
N GLU A 86 7.02 -2.93 -5.55
CA GLU A 86 5.75 -3.34 -4.97
C GLU A 86 5.69 -2.99 -3.48
N TRP A 87 4.47 -2.79 -2.95
CA TRP A 87 4.24 -2.49 -1.53
C TRP A 87 4.90 -3.49 -0.55
N PRO A 88 4.86 -4.82 -0.80
CA PRO A 88 5.57 -5.77 0.07
C PRO A 88 7.08 -5.56 0.06
N ALA A 89 7.69 -5.28 -1.09
CA ALA A 89 9.13 -5.03 -1.19
C ALA A 89 9.55 -3.80 -0.39
N PHE A 90 8.74 -2.73 -0.44
CA PHE A 90 8.96 -1.54 0.40
C PHE A 90 8.90 -1.88 1.90
N MET A 91 7.87 -2.62 2.35
CA MET A 91 7.73 -2.96 3.76
C MET A 91 8.85 -3.88 4.26
N ILE A 92 9.25 -4.88 3.47
CA ILE A 92 10.40 -5.74 3.80
C ILE A 92 11.65 -4.89 4.00
N LEU A 93 11.96 -4.00 3.05
CA LEU A 93 13.13 -3.14 3.14
C LEU A 93 13.05 -2.21 4.37
N ARG A 94 11.86 -1.69 4.69
CA ARG A 94 11.65 -0.87 5.88
C ARG A 94 11.93 -1.64 7.18
N ILE A 95 11.41 -2.86 7.31
CA ILE A 95 11.63 -3.72 8.48
C ILE A 95 13.11 -4.05 8.63
N LEU A 96 13.78 -4.43 7.53
CA LEU A 96 15.22 -4.75 7.52
C LEU A 96 16.10 -3.55 7.89
N THR A 97 15.60 -2.32 7.71
CA THR A 97 16.30 -1.07 8.07
C THR A 97 15.87 -0.53 9.45
N GLY A 98 15.21 -1.36 10.27
CA GLY A 98 14.90 -1.03 11.66
C GLY A 98 13.61 -0.22 11.86
N PHE A 99 12.68 -0.24 10.90
CA PHE A 99 11.37 0.38 11.10
C PHE A 99 10.56 -0.37 12.16
N ASP A 100 10.24 0.34 13.26
CA ASP A 100 9.28 -0.08 14.27
C ASP A 100 8.00 0.78 14.17
N PRO A 101 6.83 0.19 13.86
CA PRO A 101 5.57 0.93 13.80
C PRO A 101 4.92 1.19 15.18
N LEU A 102 5.50 0.72 16.29
CA LEU A 102 4.93 0.79 17.65
C LEU A 102 5.67 1.77 18.57
#